data_AF-A0A2A9DMF1-F1
#
_entry.id   AF-A0A2A9DMF1-F1
#
_cell.length_a   1.000
_cell.length_b   1.000
_cell.length_c   1.000
_cell.angle_alpha   90.00
_cell.angle_beta   90.00
_cell.angle_gamma   90.00
#
_symmetry.space_group_name_H-M   'P 1'
#
loop_
_entity.id
_entity.type
_entity.pdbx_description
1 polymer ?
#
loop_
_entity_poly.entity_id
_entity_poly.type
_entity_poly.pdbx_seq_one_letter_code
_entity_poly.pdbx_strand_id
1 'polypeptide(L)'
;MRTSGILLTLGIAAMAMTPAHASVSVDQDAGVCVVDTQETVDFWDELTRDAVEKRLAELGDLGATIAAYDAGAEDNPGELQLRLAETGATEGLGMLTPQRNAAADAELTPDAKANTSRYTADEARSAAARIDDDPAALARQALAGQAESGVRLYEIQQDIFEDRAAEYNELQLATREALKECADELDGPSWGLIIVGGIAVLGLLILGITAVLNSRKPTRHGRSS
;
A
#
# COMPACT_ATOMS: atom_id res chain seq x y z
N MET A 1 24.62 13.97 52.70
CA MET A 1 24.77 12.64 52.08
C MET A 1 23.47 12.28 51.38
N ARG A 2 23.53 12.21 50.04
CA ARG A 2 22.69 11.47 49.08
C ARG A 2 21.18 11.43 49.28
N THR A 3 20.48 12.34 48.61
CA THR A 3 19.10 12.16 48.13
C THR A 3 19.09 11.19 46.95
N SER A 4 18.55 9.99 47.14
CA SER A 4 18.29 9.03 46.05
C SER A 4 17.06 9.48 45.27
N GLY A 5 17.28 9.96 44.04
CA GLY A 5 16.23 10.13 43.04
C GLY A 5 15.94 8.79 42.36
N ILE A 6 14.74 8.26 42.57
CA ILE A 6 14.19 7.14 41.78
C ILE A 6 13.58 7.77 40.53
N LEU A 7 14.29 7.66 39.40
CA LEU A 7 13.76 7.97 38.09
C LEU A 7 12.84 6.81 37.66
N LEU A 8 11.54 7.06 37.73
CA LEU A 8 10.51 6.24 37.12
C LEU A 8 10.60 6.46 35.59
N THR A 9 11.22 5.56 34.87
CA THR A 9 11.13 5.52 33.40
C THR A 9 9.77 4.93 33.03
N LEU A 10 8.80 5.79 32.71
CA LEU A 10 7.62 5.40 31.96
C LEU A 10 8.08 4.92 30.57
N GLY A 11 8.14 3.61 30.39
CA GLY A 11 8.22 3.00 29.08
C GLY A 11 6.91 3.22 28.36
N ILE A 12 6.87 4.20 27.46
CA ILE A 12 5.84 4.27 26.42
C ILE A 12 6.12 3.06 25.53
N ALA A 13 5.33 2.01 25.70
CA ALA A 13 5.20 0.98 24.69
C ALA A 13 4.62 1.69 23.46
N ALA A 14 5.49 2.06 22.51
CA ALA A 14 5.06 2.33 21.16
C ALA A 14 4.42 1.02 20.68
N MET A 15 3.10 0.96 20.72
CA MET A 15 2.36 -0.02 19.94
C MET A 15 2.75 0.30 18.50
N ALA A 16 3.64 -0.52 17.95
CA ALA A 16 3.81 -0.62 16.52
C ALA A 16 2.43 -1.02 16.00
N MET A 17 1.68 -0.04 15.51
CA MET A 17 0.61 -0.28 14.57
C MET A 17 1.31 -0.89 13.36
N THR A 18 1.37 -2.22 13.31
CA THR A 18 1.63 -2.93 12.07
C THR A 18 0.58 -2.42 11.10
N PRO A 19 0.95 -1.82 9.97
CA PRO A 19 -0.04 -1.45 8.99
C PRO A 19 -0.76 -2.75 8.61
N ALA A 20 -2.08 -2.73 8.67
CA ALA A 20 -2.87 -3.80 8.08
C ALA A 20 -2.58 -3.70 6.58
N HIS A 21 -1.83 -4.66 6.05
CA HIS A 21 -1.45 -4.68 4.65
C HIS A 21 -2.23 -5.82 3.98
N ALA A 22 -2.88 -5.50 2.85
CA ALA A 22 -3.62 -6.37 1.94
C ALA A 22 -4.62 -7.33 2.61
N SER A 23 -5.92 -7.00 2.55
CA SER A 23 -6.94 -7.85 3.16
C SER A 23 -7.23 -9.10 2.29
N VAL A 24 -6.36 -10.10 2.43
CA VAL A 24 -6.67 -11.48 2.02
C VAL A 24 -7.40 -12.14 3.19
N SER A 25 -8.54 -12.75 2.90
CA SER A 25 -9.37 -13.45 3.88
C SER A 25 -9.77 -14.83 3.38
N VAL A 26 -10.05 -15.75 4.31
CA VAL A 26 -10.48 -17.10 3.98
C VAL A 26 -12.01 -17.17 4.03
N ASP A 27 -12.62 -17.55 2.91
CA ASP A 27 -14.03 -17.97 2.83
C ASP A 27 -14.07 -19.50 2.94
N GLN A 28 -14.08 -19.99 4.18
CA GLN A 28 -14.07 -21.42 4.52
C GLN A 28 -15.27 -22.18 3.94
N ASP A 29 -16.44 -21.54 3.88
CA ASP A 29 -17.67 -22.16 3.36
C ASP A 29 -17.59 -22.37 1.84
N ALA A 30 -16.99 -21.42 1.13
CA ALA A 30 -16.77 -21.52 -0.31
C ALA A 30 -15.44 -22.20 -0.70
N GLY A 31 -14.53 -22.44 0.26
CA GLY A 31 -13.21 -23.02 0.02
C GLY A 31 -12.29 -22.14 -0.82
N VAL A 32 -12.37 -20.81 -0.64
CA VAL A 32 -11.60 -19.83 -1.44
C VAL A 32 -10.97 -18.74 -0.58
N CYS A 33 -9.85 -18.21 -1.06
CA CYS A 33 -9.26 -16.97 -0.62
C CYS A 33 -9.95 -15.78 -1.31
N VAL A 34 -10.36 -14.79 -0.54
CA VAL A 34 -10.90 -13.52 -1.03
C VAL A 34 -9.85 -12.44 -0.82
N VAL A 35 -9.36 -11.86 -1.91
CA VAL A 35 -8.37 -10.78 -1.91
C VAL A 35 -9.08 -9.47 -2.18
N ASP A 36 -8.98 -8.51 -1.27
CA ASP A 36 -9.33 -7.12 -1.52
C ASP A 36 -8.10 -6.34 -2.01
N THR A 37 -8.20 -5.75 -3.21
CA THR A 37 -7.14 -4.96 -3.84
C THR A 37 -7.31 -3.47 -3.61
N GLN A 38 -8.24 -3.03 -2.75
CA GLN A 38 -8.52 -1.61 -2.52
C GLN A 38 -7.26 -0.83 -2.16
N GLU A 39 -6.39 -1.34 -1.29
CA GLU A 39 -5.13 -0.66 -0.93
C GLU A 39 -4.18 -0.46 -2.12
N THR A 40 -4.14 -1.41 -3.06
CA THR A 40 -3.33 -1.27 -4.28
C THR A 40 -3.95 -0.24 -5.21
N VAL A 41 -5.28 -0.22 -5.33
CA VAL A 41 -6.01 0.81 -6.09
C VAL A 41 -5.75 2.19 -5.49
N ASP A 42 -5.91 2.31 -4.17
CA ASP A 42 -5.68 3.56 -3.44
C ASP A 42 -4.25 4.06 -3.67
N PHE A 43 -3.23 3.20 -3.55
CA PHE A 43 -1.84 3.58 -3.83
C PHE A 43 -1.68 4.26 -5.21
N TRP A 44 -2.27 3.68 -6.26
CA TRP A 44 -2.18 4.22 -7.62
C TRP A 44 -3.02 5.48 -7.82
N ASP A 45 -4.19 5.57 -7.18
CA ASP A 45 -5.05 6.74 -7.20
C ASP A 45 -4.36 7.93 -6.49
N GLU A 46 -3.72 7.68 -5.35
CA GLU A 46 -2.93 8.68 -4.64
C GLU A 46 -1.73 9.14 -5.44
N LEU A 47 -0.96 8.22 -6.04
CA LEU A 47 0.15 8.57 -6.91
C LEU A 47 -0.29 9.49 -8.06
N THR A 48 -1.43 9.16 -8.68
CA THR A 48 -1.99 9.95 -9.78
C THR A 48 -2.43 11.33 -9.29
N ARG A 49 -3.15 11.39 -8.16
CA ARG A 49 -3.59 12.63 -7.54
C ARG A 49 -2.42 13.55 -7.21
N ASP A 50 -1.38 13.02 -6.59
CA ASP A 50 -0.19 13.79 -6.19
C ASP A 50 0.56 14.31 -7.43
N ALA A 51 0.63 13.49 -8.50
CA ALA A 51 1.23 13.91 -9.76
C ALA A 51 0.43 15.04 -10.44
N VAL A 52 -0.90 14.94 -10.46
CA VAL A 52 -1.79 15.98 -10.98
C VAL A 52 -1.68 17.25 -10.16
N GLU A 53 -1.70 17.17 -8.82
CA GLU A 53 -1.54 18.33 -7.94
C GLU A 53 -0.23 19.07 -8.20
N LYS A 54 0.88 18.33 -8.26
CA LYS A 54 2.19 18.89 -8.59
C LYS A 54 2.22 19.52 -9.98
N ARG A 55 1.58 18.88 -10.97
CA ARG A 55 1.51 19.42 -12.34
C ARG A 55 0.66 20.70 -12.41
N LEU A 56 -0.47 20.74 -11.73
CA LEU A 56 -1.32 21.93 -11.64
C LEU A 56 -0.57 23.08 -10.95
N ALA A 57 0.22 22.80 -9.92
CA ALA A 57 1.07 23.81 -9.30
C ALA A 57 2.12 24.40 -10.28
N GLU A 58 2.73 23.57 -11.15
CA GLU A 58 3.66 24.04 -12.19
C GLU A 58 2.97 24.97 -13.23
N LEU A 59 1.66 24.82 -13.46
CA LEU A 59 0.89 25.63 -14.41
C LEU A 59 0.40 26.98 -13.83
N GLY A 60 0.64 27.25 -12.54
CA GLY A 60 0.28 28.53 -11.90
C GLY A 60 -1.21 28.84 -11.97
N ASP A 61 -1.57 30.06 -12.39
CA ASP A 61 -2.97 30.53 -12.45
C ASP A 61 -3.87 29.65 -13.35
N LEU A 62 -3.32 29.12 -14.44
CA LEU A 62 -4.05 28.17 -15.29
C LEU A 62 -4.32 26.86 -14.53
N GLY A 63 -3.33 26.36 -13.79
CA GLY A 63 -3.49 25.17 -12.96
C GLY A 63 -4.56 25.34 -11.88
N ALA A 64 -4.59 26.51 -11.21
CA ALA A 64 -5.66 26.82 -10.27
C ALA A 64 -7.05 26.86 -10.94
N THR A 65 -7.13 27.36 -12.18
CA THR A 65 -8.37 27.37 -12.97
C THR A 65 -8.82 25.94 -13.30
N ILE A 66 -7.89 25.08 -13.75
CA ILE A 66 -8.18 23.67 -14.07
C ILE A 66 -8.59 22.89 -12.81
N ALA A 67 -7.94 23.12 -11.67
CA ALA A 67 -8.31 22.51 -10.39
C ALA A 67 -9.74 22.90 -9.97
N ALA A 68 -10.11 24.17 -10.11
CA ALA A 68 -11.47 24.63 -9.83
C ALA A 68 -12.48 24.02 -10.79
N TYR A 69 -12.12 23.91 -12.09
CA TYR A 69 -12.93 23.21 -13.07
C TYR A 69 -13.15 21.76 -12.66
N ASP A 70 -12.11 20.99 -12.32
CA ASP A 70 -12.23 19.58 -11.87
C ASP A 70 -13.15 19.45 -10.64
N ALA A 71 -13.07 20.40 -9.71
CA ALA A 71 -13.92 20.46 -8.52
C ALA A 71 -15.38 20.88 -8.79
N GLY A 72 -15.76 21.12 -10.05
CA GLY A 72 -17.14 21.38 -10.47
C GLY A 72 -17.45 22.81 -10.90
N ALA A 73 -16.47 23.73 -10.94
CA ALA A 73 -16.70 25.06 -11.47
C ALA A 73 -17.10 25.01 -12.95
N GLU A 74 -18.02 25.89 -13.34
CA GLU A 74 -18.40 26.06 -14.74
C GLU A 74 -17.29 26.80 -15.49
N ASP A 75 -16.63 26.10 -16.40
CA ASP A 75 -15.66 26.65 -17.35
C ASP A 75 -15.81 25.92 -18.68
N ASN A 76 -15.32 26.51 -19.77
CA ASN A 76 -15.36 25.91 -21.09
C ASN A 76 -14.18 24.95 -21.27
N PRO A 77 -14.38 23.62 -21.37
CA PRO A 77 -13.29 22.66 -21.50
C PRO A 77 -12.46 22.87 -22.78
N GLY A 78 -13.08 23.36 -23.86
CA GLY A 78 -12.37 23.66 -25.10
C GLY A 78 -11.43 24.86 -24.94
N GLU A 79 -11.86 25.89 -24.21
CA GLU A 79 -11.01 27.05 -23.90
C GLU A 79 -9.85 26.68 -22.97
N LEU A 80 -10.12 25.87 -21.93
CA LEU A 80 -9.09 25.36 -21.04
C LEU A 80 -8.07 24.49 -21.78
N GLN A 81 -8.52 23.62 -22.69
CA GLN A 81 -7.62 22.81 -23.51
C GLN A 81 -6.73 23.67 -24.43
N LEU A 82 -7.27 24.76 -25.01
CA LEU A 82 -6.49 25.69 -25.82
C LEU A 82 -5.46 26.44 -24.98
N ARG A 83 -5.86 26.98 -23.83
CA ARG A 83 -4.95 27.66 -22.90
C ARG A 83 -3.85 26.73 -22.40
N LEU A 84 -4.17 25.46 -22.15
CA LEU A 84 -3.18 24.44 -21.82
C LEU A 84 -2.19 24.23 -22.96
N ALA A 85 -2.66 24.07 -24.20
CA ALA A 85 -1.80 23.92 -25.37
C ALA A 85 -0.91 25.14 -25.62
N GLU A 86 -1.37 26.36 -25.31
CA GLU A 86 -0.58 27.61 -25.41
C GLU A 86 0.61 27.64 -24.44
N THR A 87 0.58 26.86 -23.35
CA THR A 87 1.74 26.70 -22.46
C THR A 87 2.83 25.79 -23.03
N GLY A 88 2.58 25.15 -24.18
CA GLY A 88 3.44 24.11 -24.75
C GLY A 88 3.27 22.75 -24.07
N ALA A 89 2.26 22.60 -23.20
CA ALA A 89 1.89 21.33 -22.59
C ALA A 89 1.47 20.31 -23.66
N THR A 90 1.96 19.08 -23.50
CA THR A 90 1.60 17.92 -24.33
C THR A 90 0.43 17.13 -23.75
N GLU A 91 0.00 17.48 -22.54
CA GLU A 91 -1.08 16.83 -21.81
C GLU A 91 -2.46 17.25 -22.31
N GLY A 92 -3.39 16.30 -22.30
CA GLY A 92 -4.82 16.59 -22.46
C GLY A 92 -5.42 17.10 -21.15
N LEU A 93 -6.43 17.98 -21.23
CA LEU A 93 -7.16 18.48 -20.06
C LEU A 93 -7.71 17.34 -19.19
N GLY A 94 -8.19 16.27 -19.82
CA GLY A 94 -8.73 15.10 -19.13
C GLY A 94 -7.72 14.41 -18.20
N MET A 95 -6.42 14.50 -18.46
CA MET A 95 -5.39 13.95 -17.59
C MET A 95 -5.20 14.76 -16.30
N LEU A 96 -5.65 16.01 -16.28
CA LEU A 96 -5.54 16.93 -15.16
C LEU A 96 -6.86 17.12 -14.40
N THR A 97 -7.91 16.40 -14.79
CA THR A 97 -9.26 16.49 -14.21
C THR A 97 -9.80 15.10 -13.82
N PRO A 98 -9.12 14.37 -12.91
CA PRO A 98 -9.50 13.01 -12.55
C PRO A 98 -10.86 12.92 -11.86
N GLN A 99 -11.30 13.93 -11.11
CA GLN A 99 -12.58 13.88 -10.38
C GLN A 99 -13.78 13.96 -11.33
N ARG A 100 -13.70 14.81 -12.36
CA ARG A 100 -14.74 14.87 -13.40
C ARG A 100 -14.84 13.59 -14.21
N ASN A 101 -13.71 12.94 -14.49
CA ASN A 101 -13.72 11.65 -15.20
C ASN A 101 -14.35 10.56 -14.32
N ALA A 102 -13.97 10.49 -13.04
CA ALA A 102 -14.54 9.54 -12.10
C ALA A 102 -16.06 9.73 -11.89
N ALA A 103 -16.54 10.98 -11.93
CA ALA A 103 -17.97 11.28 -11.87
C ALA A 103 -18.74 10.82 -13.13
N ALA A 104 -18.10 10.87 -14.31
CA ALA A 104 -18.66 10.30 -15.53
C ALA A 104 -18.68 8.76 -15.50
N ASP A 105 -17.64 8.14 -14.92
CA ASP A 105 -17.53 6.68 -14.80
C ASP A 105 -18.39 6.11 -13.65
N ALA A 106 -18.91 6.96 -12.75
CA ALA A 106 -19.78 6.55 -11.65
C ALA A 106 -21.16 6.02 -12.10
N GLU A 107 -21.53 6.18 -13.38
CA GLU A 107 -22.71 5.55 -13.98
C GLU A 107 -22.52 4.04 -14.28
N LEU A 108 -21.31 3.48 -14.07
CA LEU A 108 -21.05 2.05 -14.19
C LEU A 108 -21.59 1.26 -12.98
N THR A 109 -22.09 0.04 -13.22
CA THR A 109 -22.79 -0.79 -12.23
C THR A 109 -21.93 -1.09 -10.98
N PRO A 110 -22.54 -1.27 -9.78
CA PRO A 110 -21.82 -1.58 -8.54
C PRO A 110 -20.88 -2.81 -8.64
N ASP A 111 -21.27 -3.80 -9.44
CA ASP A 111 -20.47 -5.02 -9.66
C ASP A 111 -19.19 -4.78 -10.46
N ALA A 112 -19.11 -3.70 -11.25
CA ALA A 112 -17.90 -3.33 -12.00
C ALA A 112 -16.80 -2.72 -11.10
N LYS A 113 -17.14 -2.37 -9.85
CA LYS A 113 -16.22 -1.76 -8.86
C LYS A 113 -15.81 -2.73 -7.74
N ALA A 114 -16.12 -4.02 -7.88
CA ALA A 114 -15.69 -5.00 -6.90
C ALA A 114 -14.16 -5.16 -6.97
N ASN A 115 -13.43 -4.47 -6.11
CA ASN A 115 -11.99 -4.63 -5.89
C ASN A 115 -11.67 -5.95 -5.17
N THR A 116 -12.50 -6.97 -5.35
CA THR A 116 -12.36 -8.26 -4.68
C THR A 116 -12.22 -9.36 -5.70
N SER A 117 -11.22 -10.22 -5.50
CA SER A 117 -10.97 -11.40 -6.33
C SER A 117 -11.04 -12.66 -5.47
N ARG A 118 -11.52 -13.75 -6.05
CA ARG A 118 -11.64 -15.05 -5.36
C ARG A 118 -10.68 -16.06 -5.99
N TYR A 119 -9.96 -16.80 -5.16
CA TYR A 119 -8.96 -17.77 -5.58
C TYR A 119 -9.14 -19.07 -4.81
N THR A 120 -9.08 -20.22 -5.48
CA THR A 120 -8.83 -21.50 -4.81
C THR A 120 -7.44 -21.54 -4.18
N ALA A 121 -7.13 -22.52 -3.32
CA ALA A 121 -5.82 -22.64 -2.69
C ALA A 121 -4.67 -22.70 -3.72
N ASP A 122 -4.82 -23.50 -4.79
CA ASP A 122 -3.82 -23.58 -5.86
C ASP A 122 -3.66 -22.26 -6.64
N GLU A 123 -4.77 -21.57 -6.92
CA GLU A 123 -4.74 -20.27 -7.59
C GLU A 123 -4.11 -19.19 -6.70
N ALA A 124 -4.36 -19.22 -5.39
CA ALA A 124 -3.75 -18.32 -4.42
C ALA A 124 -2.23 -18.52 -4.35
N ARG A 125 -1.75 -19.77 -4.31
CA ARG A 125 -0.30 -20.07 -4.40
C ARG A 125 0.29 -19.62 -5.73
N SER A 126 -0.41 -19.86 -6.84
CA SER A 126 0.00 -19.43 -8.17
C SER A 126 0.07 -17.90 -8.29
N ALA A 127 -0.86 -17.18 -7.66
CA ALA A 127 -0.87 -15.72 -7.61
C ALA A 127 0.29 -15.21 -6.75
N ALA A 128 0.50 -15.77 -5.56
CA ALA A 128 1.62 -15.42 -4.69
C ALA A 128 2.97 -15.64 -5.38
N ALA A 129 3.15 -16.75 -6.10
CA ALA A 129 4.39 -17.07 -6.82
C ALA A 129 4.68 -16.14 -8.01
N ARG A 130 3.68 -15.37 -8.49
CA ARG A 130 3.84 -14.40 -9.57
C ARG A 130 4.26 -13.01 -9.08
N ILE A 131 4.13 -12.74 -7.80
CA ILE A 131 4.67 -11.52 -7.20
C ILE A 131 6.19 -11.73 -7.08
N ASP A 132 7.00 -10.85 -7.65
CA ASP A 132 8.47 -10.92 -7.67
C ASP A 132 9.08 -10.30 -6.41
N ASP A 133 10.28 -10.70 -5.96
CA ASP A 133 10.93 -10.17 -4.76
C ASP A 133 11.18 -8.65 -4.81
N ASP A 134 11.20 -8.04 -5.99
CA ASP A 134 11.08 -6.59 -6.19
C ASP A 134 9.86 -6.22 -7.05
N PRO A 135 8.63 -6.18 -6.46
CA PRO A 135 7.40 -5.90 -7.20
C PRO A 135 7.43 -4.56 -7.96
N ALA A 136 8.12 -3.56 -7.42
CA ALA A 136 8.25 -2.23 -7.98
C ALA A 136 9.12 -2.21 -9.25
N ALA A 137 9.97 -3.20 -9.50
CA ALA A 137 10.84 -3.23 -10.68
C ALA A 137 10.05 -3.08 -12.00
N LEU A 138 8.96 -3.85 -12.13
CA LEU A 138 8.11 -3.80 -13.33
C LEU A 138 7.35 -2.47 -13.43
N ALA A 139 6.83 -1.98 -12.30
CA ALA A 139 6.16 -0.69 -12.22
C ALA A 139 7.08 0.47 -12.61
N ARG A 140 8.33 0.49 -12.11
CA ARG A 140 9.36 1.46 -12.51
C ARG A 140 9.62 1.42 -14.00
N GLN A 141 9.79 0.22 -14.57
CA GLN A 141 10.02 0.08 -16.00
C GLN A 141 8.85 0.62 -16.83
N ALA A 142 7.62 0.34 -16.43
CA ALA A 142 6.42 0.83 -17.11
C ALA A 142 6.32 2.36 -17.03
N LEU A 143 6.52 2.94 -15.84
CA LEU A 143 6.48 4.39 -15.62
C LEU A 143 7.60 5.12 -16.36
N ALA A 144 8.82 4.58 -16.36
CA ALA A 144 9.93 5.12 -17.13
C ALA A 144 9.63 5.14 -18.63
N GLY A 145 9.06 4.06 -19.17
CA GLY A 145 8.63 4.01 -20.56
C GLY A 145 7.53 5.03 -20.89
N GLN A 146 6.64 5.35 -19.95
CA GLN A 146 5.63 6.40 -20.14
C GLN A 146 6.23 7.81 -20.07
N ALA A 147 7.18 8.05 -19.16
CA ALA A 147 7.87 9.33 -19.03
C ALA A 147 8.64 9.71 -20.30
N GLU A 148 9.13 8.73 -21.07
CA GLU A 148 9.78 8.95 -22.38
C GLU A 148 8.86 9.57 -23.45
N SER A 149 7.53 9.62 -23.23
CA SER A 149 6.58 10.22 -24.18
C SER A 149 6.66 11.75 -24.30
N GLY A 150 7.37 12.43 -23.39
CA GLY A 150 7.45 13.89 -23.34
C GLY A 150 6.21 14.55 -22.71
N VAL A 151 5.39 13.77 -22.01
CA VAL A 151 4.27 14.22 -21.18
C VAL A 151 4.77 14.49 -19.76
N ARG A 152 4.76 15.76 -19.35
CA ARG A 152 5.33 16.20 -18.07
C ARG A 152 4.63 15.54 -16.87
N LEU A 153 3.33 15.27 -16.95
CA LEU A 153 2.60 14.52 -15.92
C LEU A 153 3.19 13.11 -15.66
N TYR A 154 3.62 12.38 -16.70
CA TYR A 154 4.17 11.03 -16.53
C TYR A 154 5.58 11.07 -15.94
N GLU A 155 6.39 12.07 -16.29
CA GLU A 155 7.68 12.30 -15.62
C GLU A 155 7.49 12.53 -14.12
N ILE A 156 6.52 13.37 -13.75
CA ILE A 156 6.20 13.64 -12.35
C ILE A 156 5.73 12.36 -11.63
N GLN A 157 4.87 11.56 -12.29
CA GLN A 157 4.37 10.30 -11.75
C GLN A 157 5.51 9.30 -11.50
N GLN A 158 6.47 9.20 -12.43
CA GLN A 158 7.67 8.40 -12.25
C GLN A 158 8.49 8.90 -11.05
N ASP A 159 8.76 10.20 -10.96
CA ASP A 159 9.54 10.78 -9.87
C ASP A 159 8.91 10.47 -8.50
N ILE A 160 7.59 10.65 -8.35
CA ILE A 160 6.89 10.36 -7.08
C ILE A 160 6.91 8.86 -6.80
N PHE A 161 6.79 8.01 -7.82
CA PHE A 161 6.84 6.57 -7.62
C PHE A 161 8.21 6.09 -7.15
N GLU A 162 9.31 6.66 -7.64
CA GLU A 162 10.65 6.31 -7.15
C GLU A 162 10.78 6.56 -5.64
N ASP A 163 10.18 7.64 -5.12
CA ASP A 163 10.14 7.93 -3.69
C ASP A 163 9.21 6.98 -2.89
N ARG A 164 8.18 6.42 -3.55
CA ARG A 164 7.17 5.51 -2.94
C ARG A 164 7.36 4.03 -3.29
N ALA A 165 8.40 3.66 -4.04
CA ALA A 165 8.60 2.29 -4.52
C ALA A 165 8.70 1.27 -3.36
N ALA A 166 9.27 1.69 -2.22
CA ALA A 166 9.36 0.86 -1.02
C ALA A 166 7.96 0.54 -0.44
N GLU A 167 7.06 1.51 -0.40
CA GLU A 167 5.67 1.35 0.05
C GLU A 167 4.92 0.35 -0.84
N TYR A 168 5.07 0.48 -2.16
CA TYR A 168 4.48 -0.46 -3.12
C TYR A 168 5.04 -1.89 -2.93
N ASN A 169 6.35 -2.02 -2.71
CA ASN A 169 6.98 -3.32 -2.44
C ASN A 169 6.43 -3.97 -1.18
N GLU A 170 6.32 -3.21 -0.08
CA GLU A 170 5.74 -3.70 1.17
C GLU A 170 4.31 -4.18 0.98
N LEU A 171 3.47 -3.42 0.27
CA LEU A 171 2.09 -3.77 -0.04
C LEU A 171 1.97 -5.08 -0.84
N GLN A 172 2.78 -5.23 -1.90
CA GLN A 172 2.75 -6.41 -2.76
C GLN A 172 3.33 -7.65 -2.07
N LEU A 173 4.39 -7.49 -1.27
CA LEU A 173 4.97 -8.58 -0.48
C LEU A 173 4.04 -9.04 0.65
N ALA A 174 3.33 -8.12 1.29
CA ALA A 174 2.30 -8.48 2.25
C ALA A 174 1.16 -9.28 1.60
N THR A 175 0.67 -8.83 0.43
CA THR A 175 -0.31 -9.58 -0.37
C THR A 175 0.18 -10.99 -0.69
N ARG A 176 1.45 -11.14 -1.09
CA ARG A 176 2.05 -12.44 -1.37
C ARG A 176 1.96 -13.36 -0.17
N GLU A 177 2.34 -12.89 1.01
CA GLU A 177 2.39 -13.73 2.20
C GLU A 177 0.98 -14.11 2.67
N ALA A 178 0.05 -13.15 2.68
CA ALA A 178 -1.33 -13.40 3.05
C ALA A 178 -2.04 -14.40 2.09
N LEU A 179 -1.70 -14.39 0.80
CA LEU A 179 -2.16 -15.41 -0.16
C LEU A 179 -1.65 -16.81 0.15
N LYS A 180 -0.40 -16.96 0.57
CA LYS A 180 0.17 -18.27 0.96
C LYS A 180 -0.49 -18.77 2.25
N GLU A 181 -0.61 -17.91 3.26
CA GLU A 181 -1.24 -18.24 4.53
C GLU A 181 -2.70 -18.70 4.32
N CYS A 182 -3.46 -17.98 3.48
CA CYS A 182 -4.82 -18.38 3.14
C CYS A 182 -4.89 -19.75 2.43
N ALA A 183 -4.00 -20.01 1.45
CA ALA A 183 -3.97 -21.29 0.77
C ALA A 183 -3.63 -22.45 1.71
N ASP A 184 -2.71 -22.22 2.65
CA ASP A 184 -2.31 -23.21 3.64
C ASP A 184 -3.41 -23.45 4.69
N GLU A 185 -4.21 -22.44 5.02
CA GLU A 185 -5.40 -22.60 5.87
C GLU A 185 -6.49 -23.44 5.19
N LEU A 186 -6.72 -23.26 3.89
CA LEU A 186 -7.68 -24.06 3.12
C LEU A 186 -7.27 -25.54 2.97
N ASP A 187 -5.96 -25.82 2.85
CA ASP A 187 -5.43 -27.17 2.69
C ASP A 187 -5.07 -27.87 4.02
N GLY A 188 -5.07 -27.14 5.13
CA GLY A 188 -4.83 -27.67 6.46
C GLY A 188 -5.84 -28.77 6.82
N PRO A 189 -5.46 -29.77 7.64
CA PRO A 189 -6.40 -30.82 7.99
C PRO A 189 -7.57 -30.21 8.78
N SER A 190 -8.80 -30.57 8.41
CA SER A 190 -10.05 -30.01 8.95
C SER A 190 -10.33 -30.43 10.39
N TRP A 191 -9.50 -29.99 11.34
CA TRP A 191 -9.82 -30.12 12.75
C TRP A 191 -10.85 -29.02 13.05
N GLY A 192 -12.11 -29.37 12.92
CA GLY A 192 -13.21 -28.46 13.21
C GLY A 192 -13.00 -27.72 14.53
N LEU A 193 -13.34 -26.42 14.51
CA LEU A 193 -13.52 -25.57 15.69
C LEU A 193 -12.26 -25.20 16.49
N ILE A 194 -11.41 -24.32 15.93
CA ILE A 194 -10.87 -23.21 16.74
C ILE A 194 -11.04 -21.91 15.95
N ILE A 195 -12.13 -21.22 16.25
CA ILE A 195 -12.35 -19.82 15.90
C ILE A 195 -11.22 -18.99 16.53
N VAL A 196 -10.43 -18.30 15.71
CA VAL A 196 -10.04 -16.91 15.99
C VAL A 196 -10.19 -16.15 14.68
N GLY A 197 -11.40 -15.65 14.44
CA GLY A 197 -11.57 -14.56 13.49
C GLY A 197 -10.88 -13.32 14.05
N GLY A 198 -9.93 -12.78 13.28
CA GLY A 198 -9.38 -11.44 13.45
C GLY A 198 -8.49 -11.20 14.69
N ILE A 199 -7.45 -10.40 14.45
CA ILE A 199 -6.68 -9.63 15.44
C ILE A 199 -5.48 -10.36 16.08
N ALA A 200 -4.30 -10.12 15.48
CA ALA A 200 -3.08 -9.70 16.18
C ALA A 200 -2.31 -10.65 17.13
N VAL A 201 -2.27 -11.97 16.92
CA VAL A 201 -1.41 -12.84 17.76
C VAL A 201 -0.63 -13.88 16.97
N LEU A 202 0.46 -13.44 16.33
CA LEU A 202 1.69 -14.24 16.21
C LEU A 202 2.90 -13.51 16.83
N GLY A 203 2.62 -12.64 17.80
CA GLY A 203 3.61 -12.07 18.73
C GLY A 203 4.08 -13.05 19.84
N LEU A 204 3.92 -14.37 19.67
CA LEU A 204 4.15 -15.35 20.75
C LEU A 204 4.81 -16.66 20.29
N LEU A 205 5.71 -16.60 19.31
CA LEU A 205 6.62 -17.73 19.00
C LEU A 205 8.11 -17.30 18.80
N ILE A 206 8.52 -16.17 19.38
CA ILE A 206 9.95 -15.80 19.55
C ILE A 206 10.23 -15.53 21.04
N LEU A 207 9.97 -16.52 21.88
CA LEU A 207 10.58 -16.64 23.21
C LEU A 207 10.99 -18.09 23.43
N GLY A 208 11.97 -18.53 22.67
CA GLY A 208 12.60 -19.83 22.89
C GLY A 208 13.73 -20.04 21.91
N ILE A 209 14.97 -19.95 22.42
CA ILE A 209 16.25 -20.19 21.71
C ILE A 209 16.77 -18.91 21.03
N THR A 210 17.43 -18.00 21.76
CA THR A 210 18.90 -18.00 21.87
C THR A 210 19.42 -17.26 23.13
N ALA A 211 18.79 -17.48 24.28
CA ALA A 211 19.43 -17.18 25.58
C ALA A 211 20.37 -18.32 26.00
N VAL A 212 21.43 -18.62 25.24
CA VAL A 212 22.44 -19.62 25.66
C VAL A 212 23.91 -19.19 25.49
N LEU A 213 24.28 -18.11 24.78
CA LEU A 213 25.72 -17.85 24.55
C LEU A 213 26.28 -16.49 25.02
N ASN A 214 25.67 -15.85 26.03
CA ASN A 214 26.33 -14.71 26.71
C ASN A 214 26.52 -14.86 28.23
N SER A 215 26.54 -16.09 28.76
CA SER A 215 27.04 -16.34 30.12
C SER A 215 28.53 -16.75 30.08
N ARG A 216 29.39 -15.82 29.64
CA ARG A 216 30.84 -15.93 29.81
C ARG A 216 31.27 -15.18 31.08
N LYS A 217 31.20 -15.88 32.23
CA LYS A 217 32.09 -15.80 33.41
C LYS A 217 32.17 -14.44 34.18
N PRO A 218 32.93 -14.34 35.30
CA PRO A 218 32.90 -15.10 36.56
C PRO A 218 32.92 -14.17 37.80
N THR A 219 32.53 -14.62 39.01
CA THR A 219 32.95 -14.08 40.35
C THR A 219 32.19 -14.88 41.44
N ARG A 220 32.80 -15.66 42.34
CA ARG A 220 33.79 -15.45 43.44
C ARG A 220 33.16 -14.94 44.77
N HIS A 221 33.10 -15.87 45.75
CA HIS A 221 32.94 -15.74 47.23
C HIS A 221 31.63 -15.10 47.77
N GLY A 222 30.98 -15.54 48.86
CA GLY A 222 31.22 -16.59 49.85
C GLY A 222 30.26 -16.46 51.07
N ARG A 223 30.24 -17.50 51.93
CA ARG A 223 29.79 -17.61 53.36
C ARG A 223 28.32 -17.47 53.79
N SER A 224 27.76 -18.57 54.31
CA SER A 224 27.49 -18.95 55.73
C SER A 224 26.38 -20.03 55.70
N SER A 225 26.35 -21.11 56.47
CA SER A 225 26.67 -21.39 57.87
C SER A 225 27.48 -22.66 58.07
#